data_AF-A0A423DS17-F1
#
_entry.id   AF-A0A423DS17-F1
#
_cell.length_a   1.000
_cell.length_b   1.000
_cell.length_c   1.000
_cell.angle_alpha   90.00
_cell.angle_beta   90.00
_cell.angle_gamma   90.00
#
_symmetry.space_group_name_H-M   'P 1'
#
loop_
_entity.id
_entity.type
_entity.pdbx_description
1 polymer ?
#
loop_
_entity_poly.entity_id
_entity_poly.type
_entity_poly.pdbx_seq_one_letter_code
_entity_poly.pdbx_strand_id
1 'polypeptide(L)'
;MKNVPLSEKLGAMAVVDRLRHQQLHVQEYLDLPRRRDEIANGIRDYYQTHGIAFDDALVEQGVREFFSQRLAFAPPELGGFGKLLTRLLLLRDTPHRPAARRGADLGWLIPVLLGALLLLTFFAFVIAQDIKSKQAAAPETSPVTIITAPAETTHPPAPQAPPRAQQAQPPAMVQTEPPAADQGQDMLRQAEPRQDLRTIELHPF
;
A
#
# COMPACT_ATOMS: atom_id res chain seq x y z
N MET A 1 -11.35 -17.00 49.51
CA MET A 1 -10.43 -16.41 48.49
C MET A 1 -9.63 -17.55 47.86
N LYS A 2 -9.43 -17.58 46.54
CA LYS A 2 -8.61 -18.63 45.90
C LYS A 2 -7.13 -18.30 46.10
N ASN A 3 -6.39 -19.23 46.70
CA ASN A 3 -4.94 -19.11 46.85
C ASN A 3 -4.27 -19.44 45.51
N VAL A 4 -3.81 -18.40 44.80
CA VAL A 4 -3.03 -18.55 43.56
C VAL A 4 -1.67 -19.19 43.90
N PRO A 5 -1.27 -20.31 43.26
CA PRO A 5 -0.02 -20.99 43.55
C PRO A 5 1.21 -20.10 43.24
N LEU A 6 2.30 -20.34 43.97
CA LEU A 6 3.51 -19.52 43.86
C LEU A 6 4.13 -19.55 42.47
N SER A 7 4.08 -20.71 41.79
CA SER A 7 4.56 -20.89 40.41
C SER A 7 3.83 -20.00 39.40
N GLU A 8 2.51 -19.80 39.55
CA GLU A 8 1.71 -18.93 38.70
C GLU A 8 2.07 -17.45 38.92
N LYS A 9 2.35 -17.05 40.16
CA LYS A 9 2.82 -15.70 40.49
C LYS A 9 4.22 -15.42 39.92
N LEU A 10 5.15 -16.37 40.07
CA LEU A 10 6.51 -16.27 39.54
C LEU A 10 6.51 -16.25 38.00
N GLY A 11 5.68 -17.09 37.36
CA GLY A 11 5.50 -17.10 35.91
C GLY A 11 4.93 -15.78 35.39
N ALA A 12 3.89 -15.24 36.04
CA ALA A 12 3.33 -13.93 35.70
C ALA A 12 4.36 -12.80 35.87
N MET A 13 5.16 -12.83 36.93
CA MET A 13 6.23 -11.85 37.15
C MET A 13 7.30 -11.92 36.07
N ALA A 14 7.75 -13.11 35.66
CA ALA A 14 8.72 -13.28 34.58
C ALA A 14 8.20 -12.78 33.22
N VAL A 15 6.90 -12.95 32.93
CA VAL A 15 6.26 -12.40 31.72
C VAL A 15 6.20 -10.87 31.78
N VAL A 16 5.81 -10.29 32.92
CA VAL A 16 5.78 -8.82 33.10
C VAL A 16 7.18 -8.21 33.02
N ASP A 17 8.19 -8.87 33.57
CA ASP A 17 9.57 -8.42 33.52
C ASP A 17 10.14 -8.45 32.10
N ARG A 18 9.85 -9.50 31.33
CA ARG A 18 10.18 -9.59 29.91
C ARG A 18 9.52 -8.46 29.10
N LEU A 19 8.25 -8.17 29.36
CA LEU A 19 7.52 -7.07 28.72
C LEU A 19 8.10 -5.70 29.08
N ARG A 20 8.52 -5.49 30.34
CA ARG A 20 9.20 -4.25 30.75
C ARG A 20 10.54 -4.07 30.06
N HIS A 21 11.38 -5.10 30.00
CA HIS A 21 12.66 -5.05 29.28
C HIS A 21 12.45 -4.75 27.79
N GLN A 22 11.47 -5.41 27.15
CA GLN A 22 11.10 -5.12 25.76
C GLN A 22 10.61 -3.68 25.58
N GLN A 23 9.80 -3.15 26.49
CA GLN A 23 9.34 -1.76 26.45
C GLN A 23 10.49 -0.76 26.64
N LEU A 24 11.41 -1.00 27.57
CA LEU A 24 12.58 -0.15 27.79
C LEU A 24 13.48 -0.07 26.56
N HIS A 25 13.82 -1.21 25.95
CA HIS A 25 14.60 -1.22 24.70
C HIS A 25 13.85 -0.52 23.55
N VAL A 26 12.54 -0.74 23.41
CA VAL A 26 11.73 -0.03 22.41
C VAL A 26 11.75 1.47 22.68
N GLN A 27 11.64 1.91 23.93
CA GLN A 27 11.66 3.33 24.30
C GLN A 27 12.99 3.99 23.90
N GLU A 28 14.11 3.36 24.27
CA GLU A 28 15.48 3.82 23.98
C GLU A 28 15.75 3.95 22.47
N TYR A 29 15.27 3.02 21.64
CA TYR A 29 15.41 3.10 20.18
C TYR A 29 14.35 3.97 19.48
N LEU A 30 13.30 4.40 20.19
CA LEU A 30 12.16 5.15 19.66
C LEU A 30 12.10 6.59 20.21
N ASP A 31 13.19 7.10 20.77
CA ASP A 31 13.41 8.51 21.13
C ASP A 31 13.53 9.40 19.88
N LEU A 32 12.38 9.59 19.21
CA LEU A 32 12.21 10.38 18.00
C LEU A 32 12.75 11.82 18.09
N PRO A 33 12.58 12.58 19.19
CA PRO A 33 13.10 13.95 19.29
C PRO A 33 14.64 13.95 19.22
N ARG A 34 15.31 13.22 20.11
CA ARG A 34 16.77 13.10 20.15
C ARG A 34 17.35 12.68 18.80
N ARG A 35 16.72 11.69 18.15
CA ARG A 35 17.20 11.18 16.86
C ARG A 35 16.95 12.13 15.69
N ARG A 36 15.99 13.06 15.80
CA ARG A 36 15.83 14.17 14.84
C ARG A 36 16.97 15.17 15.02
N ASP A 37 17.33 15.50 16.26
CA ASP A 37 18.41 16.44 16.56
C ASP A 37 19.78 15.89 16.09
N GLU A 38 20.04 14.60 16.33
CA GLU A 38 21.23 13.89 15.84
C GLU A 38 21.33 13.93 14.30
N ILE A 39 20.22 13.70 13.58
CA ILE A 39 20.21 13.78 12.10
C ILE A 39 20.32 15.23 11.60
N ALA A 40 19.65 16.19 12.24
CA ALA A 40 19.79 17.60 11.90
C ALA A 40 21.23 18.08 12.06
N ASN A 41 21.91 17.67 13.14
CA ASN A 41 23.33 17.95 13.36
C ASN A 41 24.24 17.31 12.28
N GLY A 42 23.99 16.06 11.89
CA GLY A 42 24.73 15.44 10.78
C GLY A 42 24.53 16.14 9.44
N ILE A 43 23.33 16.67 9.17
CA ILE A 43 23.05 17.47 7.96
C ILE A 43 23.77 18.83 8.02
N ARG A 44 23.76 19.50 9.18
CA ARG A 44 24.51 20.76 9.41
C ARG A 44 26.02 20.55 9.16
N ASP A 45 26.61 19.53 9.77
CA ASP A 45 28.04 19.20 9.63
C ASP A 45 28.42 18.88 8.17
N TYR A 46 27.56 18.14 7.47
CA TYR A 46 27.72 17.88 6.04
C TYR A 46 27.75 19.18 5.21
N TYR A 47 26.77 20.07 5.36
CA TYR A 47 26.75 21.33 4.60
C TYR A 47 27.89 22.28 4.97
N GLN A 48 28.28 22.34 6.25
CA GLN A 48 29.45 23.11 6.70
C GLN A 48 30.75 22.60 6.07
N THR A 49 30.98 21.28 6.07
CA THR A 49 32.15 20.64 5.47
C THR A 49 32.26 20.91 3.97
N HIS A 50 31.12 21.03 3.27
CA HIS A 50 31.06 21.32 1.84
C HIS A 50 31.04 22.84 1.52
N GLY A 51 31.12 23.72 2.52
CA GLY A 51 31.13 25.18 2.32
C GLY A 51 29.81 25.75 1.79
N ILE A 52 28.70 25.03 1.96
CA ILE A 52 27.38 25.40 1.45
C ILE A 52 26.64 26.19 2.53
N ALA A 53 26.18 27.40 2.19
CA ALA A 53 25.29 28.16 3.06
C ALA A 53 23.92 27.46 3.16
N PHE A 54 23.45 27.22 4.38
CA PHE A 54 22.16 26.58 4.68
C PHE A 54 21.35 27.43 5.67
N ASP A 55 20.03 27.28 5.61
CA ASP A 55 19.10 27.83 6.60
C ASP A 55 18.69 26.72 7.58
N ASP A 56 18.78 27.00 8.87
CA ASP A 56 18.48 26.03 9.93
C ASP A 56 16.99 25.65 9.95
N ALA A 57 16.10 26.61 9.64
CA ALA A 57 14.66 26.35 9.56
C ALA A 57 14.33 25.38 8.41
N LEU A 58 15.07 25.47 7.30
CA LEU A 58 14.94 24.56 6.16
C LEU A 58 15.44 23.15 6.50
N VAL A 59 16.56 23.02 7.24
CA VAL A 59 17.06 21.72 7.72
C VAL A 59 16.04 21.07 8.66
N GLU A 60 15.51 21.80 9.65
CA GLU A 60 14.47 21.27 10.53
C GLU A 60 13.19 20.87 9.78
N GLN A 61 12.77 21.66 8.78
CA GLN A 61 11.62 21.33 7.95
C GLN A 61 11.84 20.02 7.18
N GLY A 62 12.98 19.87 6.52
CA GLY A 62 13.33 18.65 5.78
C GLY A 62 13.41 17.40 6.67
N VAL A 63 14.02 17.51 7.86
CA VAL A 63 14.06 16.41 8.84
C VAL A 63 12.65 16.06 9.32
N ARG A 64 11.83 17.05 9.66
CA ARG A 64 10.44 16.87 10.09
C ARG A 64 9.58 16.19 9.02
N GLU A 65 9.75 16.54 7.74
CA GLU A 65 9.06 15.91 6.62
C GLU A 65 9.54 14.47 6.37
N PHE A 66 10.85 14.22 6.38
CA PHE A 66 11.42 12.89 6.24
C PHE A 66 10.89 11.91 7.31
N PHE A 67 10.81 12.36 8.56
CA PHE A 67 10.22 11.57 9.63
C PHE A 67 8.69 11.43 9.50
N SER A 68 7.96 12.43 9.00
CA SER A 68 6.50 12.29 8.81
C SER A 68 6.18 11.22 7.76
N GLN A 69 6.93 11.17 6.66
CA GLN A 69 6.78 10.15 5.62
C GLN A 69 7.12 8.73 6.11
N ARG A 70 8.16 8.56 6.94
CA ARG A 70 8.52 7.24 7.51
C ARG A 70 7.57 6.74 8.60
N LEU A 71 6.91 7.64 9.32
CA LEU A 71 5.93 7.30 10.38
C LEU A 71 4.51 7.15 9.82
N ALA A 72 4.25 7.68 8.62
CA ALA A 72 3.02 7.42 7.89
C ALA A 72 3.00 5.98 7.37
N PHE A 73 2.30 5.10 8.08
CA PHE A 73 1.85 3.84 7.47
C PHE A 73 0.84 4.18 6.38
N ALA A 74 1.29 4.18 5.12
CA ALA A 74 0.42 4.20 3.96
C ALA A 74 -0.02 2.76 3.66
N PRO A 75 -1.22 2.32 4.09
CA PRO A 75 -1.71 1.01 3.71
C PRO A 75 -1.82 0.93 2.19
N PRO A 76 -1.37 -0.15 1.53
CA PRO A 76 -1.70 -0.37 0.14
C PRO A 76 -3.23 -0.43 0.01
N GLU A 77 -3.79 0.25 -0.99
CA GLU A 77 -5.22 0.18 -1.28
C GLU A 77 -5.58 -1.21 -1.80
N LEU A 78 -5.97 -2.11 -0.89
CA LEU A 78 -6.48 -3.42 -1.27
C LEU A 78 -7.76 -3.22 -2.11
N GLY A 79 -7.77 -3.76 -3.32
CA GLY A 79 -8.98 -3.84 -4.14
C GLY A 79 -10.10 -4.64 -3.44
N GLY A 80 -11.34 -4.51 -3.92
CA GLY A 80 -12.52 -5.14 -3.28
C GLY A 80 -12.37 -6.64 -3.03
N PHE A 81 -11.78 -7.38 -3.98
CA PHE A 81 -11.47 -8.80 -3.81
C PHE A 81 -10.41 -9.07 -2.72
N GLY A 82 -9.38 -8.24 -2.62
CA GLY A 82 -8.39 -8.32 -1.54
C GLY A 82 -9.02 -8.08 -0.18
N LYS A 83 -9.82 -7.01 -0.05
CA LYS A 83 -10.60 -6.70 1.17
C LYS A 83 -11.53 -7.86 1.56
N LEU A 84 -12.15 -8.55 0.60
CA LEU A 84 -13.00 -9.72 0.83
C LEU A 84 -12.19 -10.97 1.23
N LEU A 85 -11.08 -11.27 0.56
CA LEU A 85 -10.22 -12.41 0.86
C LEU A 85 -9.57 -12.29 2.25
N THR A 86 -9.04 -11.11 2.58
CA THR A 86 -8.49 -10.81 3.91
C THR A 86 -9.56 -10.95 4.98
N ARG A 87 -10.79 -10.48 4.74
CA ARG A 87 -11.91 -10.64 5.68
C ARG A 87 -12.30 -12.12 5.87
N LEU A 88 -12.34 -12.90 4.78
CA LEU A 88 -12.64 -14.34 4.83
C LEU A 88 -11.54 -15.12 5.60
N LEU A 89 -10.27 -14.81 5.36
CA LEU A 89 -9.14 -15.43 6.05
C LEU A 89 -9.08 -15.04 7.55
N LEU A 90 -9.32 -13.77 7.89
CA LEU A 90 -9.42 -13.32 9.29
C LEU A 90 -10.63 -13.93 10.02
N LEU A 91 -11.74 -14.19 9.33
CA LEU A 91 -12.87 -14.93 9.89
C LEU A 91 -12.55 -16.40 10.16
N ARG A 92 -11.62 -17.00 9.41
CA ARG A 92 -11.23 -18.41 9.59
C ARG A 92 -10.43 -18.62 10.89
N ASP A 93 -9.66 -17.63 11.31
CA ASP A 93 -8.69 -17.74 12.40
C ASP A 93 -9.20 -17.18 13.74
N THR A 94 -10.53 -17.13 13.96
CA THR A 94 -11.06 -16.76 15.29
C THR A 94 -10.76 -17.88 16.30
N PRO A 95 -9.93 -17.63 17.33
CA PRO A 95 -9.61 -18.66 18.32
C PRO A 95 -10.85 -19.07 19.11
N HIS A 96 -10.83 -20.31 19.60
CA HIS A 96 -11.95 -21.06 20.16
C HIS A 96 -12.68 -20.34 21.32
N ARG A 97 -13.61 -19.45 20.98
CA ARG A 97 -14.67 -19.04 21.92
C ARG A 97 -15.68 -20.19 22.00
N PRO A 98 -16.06 -20.65 23.21
CA PRO A 98 -16.91 -21.82 23.37
C PRO A 98 -18.23 -21.62 22.61
N ALA A 99 -18.61 -22.65 21.86
CA ALA A 99 -19.69 -22.59 20.87
C ALA A 99 -21.09 -22.58 21.52
N ALA A 100 -21.46 -21.43 22.10
CA ALA A 100 -22.81 -21.13 22.54
C ALA A 100 -23.26 -19.80 21.91
N ARG A 101 -24.30 -19.86 21.06
CA ARG A 101 -24.90 -18.72 20.32
C ARG A 101 -24.05 -18.07 19.22
N ARG A 102 -23.81 -18.80 18.12
CA ARG A 102 -23.69 -18.24 16.74
C ARG A 102 -24.38 -19.07 15.65
N GLY A 103 -25.38 -19.87 16.02
CA GLY A 103 -26.20 -20.64 15.08
C GLY A 103 -27.51 -19.97 14.66
N ALA A 104 -27.81 -18.78 15.18
CA ALA A 104 -29.13 -18.15 15.00
C ALA A 104 -29.25 -17.32 13.71
N ASP A 105 -28.17 -16.64 13.29
CA ASP A 105 -28.29 -15.55 12.31
C ASP A 105 -28.17 -16.02 10.85
N LEU A 106 -27.42 -17.09 10.57
CA LEU A 106 -27.29 -17.64 9.21
C LEU A 106 -28.49 -18.52 8.81
N GLY A 107 -29.23 -19.04 9.80
CA GLY A 107 -30.41 -19.88 9.57
C GLY A 107 -31.61 -19.15 8.96
N TRP A 108 -31.66 -17.82 9.05
CA TRP A 108 -32.78 -17.02 8.54
C TRP A 108 -32.60 -16.56 7.09
N LEU A 109 -31.37 -16.49 6.58
CA LEU A 109 -31.10 -16.08 5.19
C LEU A 109 -31.63 -17.09 4.16
N ILE A 110 -31.55 -18.39 4.46
CA ILE A 110 -32.01 -19.47 3.57
C ILE A 110 -33.54 -19.41 3.34
N PRO A 111 -34.41 -19.39 4.37
CA PRO A 111 -35.86 -19.27 4.16
C PRO A 111 -36.27 -17.92 3.58
N VAL A 112 -35.57 -16.81 3.89
CA VAL A 112 -35.86 -15.50 3.29
C VAL A 112 -35.54 -15.49 1.78
N LEU A 113 -34.40 -16.05 1.37
CA LEU A 113 -34.03 -16.15 -0.04
C LEU A 113 -34.99 -17.07 -0.81
N LEU A 114 -35.38 -18.20 -0.21
CA LEU A 114 -36.34 -19.14 -0.80
C LEU A 114 -37.74 -18.52 -0.93
N GLY A 115 -38.19 -17.77 0.08
CA GLY A 115 -39.45 -17.04 0.06
C GLY A 115 -39.46 -15.92 -0.98
N ALA A 116 -38.36 -15.17 -1.13
CA ALA A 116 -38.21 -14.16 -2.18
C ALA A 116 -38.23 -14.78 -3.59
N LEU A 117 -37.59 -15.93 -3.78
CA LEU A 117 -37.61 -16.66 -5.05
C LEU A 117 -39.01 -17.17 -5.40
N LEU A 118 -39.74 -17.72 -4.42
CA LEU A 118 -41.14 -18.15 -4.61
C LEU A 118 -42.10 -16.98 -4.89
N LEU A 119 -41.89 -15.81 -4.26
CA LEU A 119 -42.65 -14.60 -4.58
C LEU A 119 -42.37 -14.13 -6.01
N LEU A 120 -41.12 -14.17 -6.45
CA LEU A 120 -40.74 -13.74 -7.80
C LEU A 120 -41.29 -14.67 -8.89
N THR A 121 -41.28 -15.99 -8.68
CA THR A 121 -41.90 -16.94 -9.63
C THR A 121 -43.42 -16.83 -9.64
N PHE A 122 -44.06 -16.63 -8.47
CA PHE A 122 -45.50 -16.37 -8.38
C PHE A 122 -45.91 -15.07 -9.09
N PHE A 123 -45.16 -13.98 -8.88
CA PHE A 123 -45.45 -12.70 -9.52
C PHE A 123 -45.27 -12.75 -11.05
N ALA A 124 -44.22 -13.43 -11.54
CA ALA A 124 -44.04 -13.69 -12.96
C ALA A 124 -45.20 -14.50 -13.57
N PHE A 125 -45.73 -15.49 -12.85
CA PHE A 125 -46.90 -16.27 -13.28
C PHE A 125 -48.17 -15.39 -13.37
N VAL A 126 -48.40 -14.49 -12.41
CA VAL A 126 -49.53 -13.55 -12.45
C VAL A 126 -49.44 -12.60 -13.66
N ILE A 127 -48.26 -12.03 -13.93
CA ILE A 127 -48.05 -11.18 -15.12
C ILE A 127 -48.28 -11.95 -16.42
N ALA A 128 -47.83 -13.21 -16.50
CA ALA A 128 -48.02 -14.04 -17.68
C ALA A 128 -49.51 -14.31 -18.00
N GLN A 129 -50.38 -14.41 -17.00
CA GLN A 129 -51.83 -14.53 -17.21
C GLN A 129 -52.43 -13.23 -17.78
N ASP A 130 -52.05 -12.07 -17.25
CA ASP A 130 -52.55 -10.76 -17.74
C ASP A 130 -52.14 -10.50 -19.20
N ILE A 131 -50.88 -10.77 -19.57
CA ILE A 131 -50.40 -10.63 -20.96
C ILE A 131 -51.17 -11.55 -21.91
N LYS A 132 -51.45 -12.80 -21.51
CA LYS A 132 -52.20 -13.75 -22.33
C LYS A 132 -53.66 -13.32 -22.55
N SER A 133 -54.25 -12.57 -21.61
CA SER A 133 -55.58 -11.98 -21.80
C SER A 133 -55.58 -10.82 -22.82
N LYS A 134 -54.50 -10.03 -22.88
CA LYS A 134 -54.39 -8.84 -23.74
C LYS A 134 -54.07 -9.16 -25.20
N GLN A 135 -53.33 -10.24 -25.46
CA GLN A 135 -52.97 -10.64 -26.84
C GLN A 135 -54.13 -11.22 -27.67
N ALA A 136 -55.33 -11.38 -27.08
CA ALA A 136 -56.54 -11.74 -27.82
C ALA A 136 -57.19 -10.54 -28.57
N ALA A 137 -56.70 -9.31 -28.34
CA ALA A 137 -57.15 -8.10 -29.03
C ALA A 137 -56.09 -7.61 -30.03
N ALA A 138 -56.13 -8.14 -31.24
CA ALA A 138 -55.40 -7.62 -32.42
C ALA A 138 -56.13 -6.37 -32.99
N PRO A 139 -55.71 -5.76 -34.13
CA PRO A 139 -54.48 -5.91 -34.93
C PRO A 139 -53.85 -4.53 -35.30
N GLU A 140 -53.10 -4.44 -36.42
CA GLU A 140 -52.69 -3.20 -37.14
C GLU A 140 -51.62 -2.31 -36.45
N THR A 141 -50.71 -1.53 -37.09
CA THR A 141 -50.41 -1.18 -38.50
C THR A 141 -48.89 -0.97 -38.76
N SER A 142 -48.41 -1.42 -39.93
CA SER A 142 -47.45 -0.78 -40.88
C SER A 142 -46.19 0.01 -40.44
N PRO A 143 -44.99 -0.34 -40.95
CA PRO A 143 -43.78 0.51 -40.95
C PRO A 143 -43.59 1.30 -42.27
N VAL A 144 -43.10 2.56 -42.18
CA VAL A 144 -42.59 3.39 -43.28
C VAL A 144 -41.35 4.12 -42.75
N THR A 145 -40.11 3.72 -43.08
CA THR A 145 -39.29 4.04 -44.28
C THR A 145 -38.73 5.48 -44.30
N ILE A 146 -37.44 5.59 -44.73
CA ILE A 146 -36.67 6.76 -45.25
C ILE A 146 -35.58 7.30 -44.29
N ILE A 147 -34.30 7.50 -44.66
CA ILE A 147 -33.45 7.12 -45.82
C ILE A 147 -31.96 7.07 -45.36
N THR A 148 -31.07 6.42 -46.12
CA THR A 148 -29.61 6.39 -45.91
C THR A 148 -28.85 7.20 -46.98
N ALA A 149 -27.81 7.95 -46.57
CA ALA A 149 -26.68 8.49 -47.39
C ALA A 149 -26.97 9.57 -48.47
N PRO A 150 -25.95 10.28 -49.04
CA PRO A 150 -24.62 10.67 -48.54
C PRO A 150 -24.18 12.15 -48.82
N ALA A 151 -22.92 12.46 -48.48
CA ALA A 151 -21.98 13.37 -49.20
C ALA A 151 -21.93 14.92 -48.94
N GLU A 152 -20.74 15.34 -48.49
CA GLU A 152 -19.89 16.49 -48.89
C GLU A 152 -20.26 17.99 -48.73
N THR A 153 -19.27 18.69 -48.17
CA THR A 153 -18.73 20.02 -48.56
C THR A 153 -19.56 21.31 -48.34
N THR A 154 -19.20 22.06 -47.28
CA THR A 154 -19.21 23.55 -47.29
C THR A 154 -18.21 24.14 -46.27
N HIS A 155 -17.36 25.06 -46.73
CA HIS A 155 -16.39 25.88 -45.97
C HIS A 155 -16.01 27.08 -46.89
N PRO A 156 -15.53 28.27 -46.45
CA PRO A 156 -15.37 28.87 -45.11
C PRO A 156 -16.21 30.18 -44.96
N PRO A 157 -15.94 31.16 -44.06
CA PRO A 157 -14.71 32.00 -44.02
C PRO A 157 -14.04 32.13 -42.64
N ALA A 158 -12.72 32.37 -42.65
CA ALA A 158 -11.89 32.70 -41.48
C ALA A 158 -11.86 34.25 -41.25
N PRO A 159 -11.26 34.81 -40.16
CA PRO A 159 -9.80 34.76 -39.98
C PRO A 159 -9.27 34.75 -38.51
N GLN A 160 -7.93 34.71 -38.39
CA GLN A 160 -7.08 35.09 -37.26
C GLN A 160 -6.59 33.99 -36.29
N ALA A 161 -5.44 33.40 -36.64
CA ALA A 161 -4.45 32.88 -35.69
C ALA A 161 -3.03 33.21 -36.21
N PRO A 162 -2.20 33.99 -35.49
CA PRO A 162 -0.79 34.19 -35.85
C PRO A 162 0.08 33.04 -35.30
N PRO A 163 1.12 32.60 -36.06
CA PRO A 163 1.92 31.42 -35.70
C PRO A 163 3.13 31.75 -34.82
N ARG A 164 3.50 30.84 -33.91
CA ARG A 164 4.85 30.83 -33.31
C ARG A 164 5.81 30.04 -34.21
N ALA A 165 6.47 30.77 -35.12
CA ALA A 165 7.67 30.29 -35.78
C ALA A 165 8.88 30.27 -34.82
N GLN A 166 9.87 29.44 -35.14
CA GLN A 166 11.10 29.26 -34.37
C GLN A 166 12.16 30.32 -34.73
N GLN A 167 12.90 30.80 -33.74
CA GLN A 167 14.19 31.52 -33.80
C GLN A 167 14.78 31.47 -32.36
N ALA A 168 16.05 31.16 -32.08
CA ALA A 168 17.16 30.74 -32.94
C ALA A 168 18.16 29.83 -32.16
N GLN A 169 19.04 29.14 -32.90
CA GLN A 169 20.23 28.40 -32.41
C GLN A 169 21.49 29.32 -32.43
N PRO A 170 22.75 28.84 -32.35
CA PRO A 170 23.42 27.80 -31.54
C PRO A 170 24.44 28.53 -30.58
N PRO A 171 25.77 28.25 -30.42
CA PRO A 171 26.61 27.06 -30.66
C PRO A 171 27.67 26.71 -29.56
N ALA A 172 28.42 25.62 -29.85
CA ALA A 172 29.86 25.40 -29.59
C ALA A 172 30.37 24.88 -28.21
N MET A 173 30.70 23.57 -28.22
CA MET A 173 32.02 22.98 -27.91
C MET A 173 32.83 23.48 -26.70
N VAL A 174 33.10 22.60 -25.73
CA VAL A 174 34.36 21.82 -25.62
C VAL A 174 34.05 20.58 -24.74
N GLN A 175 34.23 19.37 -25.28
CA GLN A 175 34.42 18.17 -24.47
C GLN A 175 35.91 17.82 -24.50
N THR A 176 36.59 17.98 -23.38
CA THR A 176 37.95 17.48 -23.20
C THR A 176 37.91 16.03 -22.74
N GLU A 177 38.56 15.20 -23.55
CA GLU A 177 38.84 13.78 -23.38
C GLU A 177 39.56 13.48 -22.04
N PRO A 178 39.10 12.49 -21.24
CA PRO A 178 39.85 11.99 -20.09
C PRO A 178 40.78 10.83 -20.52
N PRO A 179 42.11 10.93 -20.30
CA PRO A 179 43.05 9.88 -20.68
C PRO A 179 43.06 8.69 -19.70
N ALA A 180 43.57 7.55 -20.19
CA ALA A 180 43.58 6.27 -19.49
C ALA A 180 44.59 6.16 -18.33
N ALA A 181 44.15 5.49 -17.26
CA ALA A 181 44.93 4.72 -16.28
C ALA A 181 43.91 3.92 -15.45
N ASP A 182 43.80 2.58 -15.46
CA ASP A 182 44.74 1.51 -15.79
C ASP A 182 46.04 1.50 -14.96
N GLN A 183 45.89 1.60 -13.62
CA GLN A 183 46.97 1.29 -12.67
C GLN A 183 46.48 0.98 -11.23
N GLY A 184 45.22 0.56 -11.06
CA GLY A 184 44.58 0.47 -9.73
C GLY A 184 44.27 -0.93 -9.18
N GLN A 185 44.31 -2.00 -9.99
CA GLN A 185 43.69 -3.29 -9.61
C GLN A 185 44.64 -4.42 -9.18
N ASP A 186 45.97 -4.27 -9.38
CA ASP A 186 46.93 -5.34 -9.01
C ASP A 186 47.42 -5.31 -7.55
N MET A 187 47.21 -4.23 -6.80
CA MET A 187 47.75 -4.09 -5.44
C MET A 187 46.88 -4.67 -4.30
N LEU A 188 45.63 -5.10 -4.58
CA LEU A 188 44.72 -5.64 -3.55
C LEU A 188 44.71 -7.18 -3.45
N ARG A 189 45.69 -7.85 -4.06
CA ARG A 189 45.77 -9.33 -4.08
C ARG A 189 46.83 -9.95 -3.14
N GLN A 190 47.46 -9.16 -2.28
CA GLN A 190 48.47 -9.62 -1.32
C GLN A 190 48.12 -9.23 0.13
N ALA A 191 47.13 -9.91 0.70
CA ALA A 191 46.82 -9.87 2.13
C ALA A 191 46.15 -11.17 2.61
N GLU A 192 46.81 -12.32 2.42
CA GLU A 192 46.47 -13.54 3.16
C GLU A 192 47.26 -13.59 4.49
N PRO A 193 46.61 -13.48 5.66
CA PRO A 193 47.21 -13.92 6.90
C PRO A 193 46.90 -15.41 7.15
N ARG A 194 47.83 -16.28 6.77
CA ARG A 194 47.91 -17.63 7.37
C ARG A 194 48.30 -17.51 8.85
N GLN A 195 47.34 -17.68 9.76
CA GLN A 195 47.57 -18.16 11.13
C GLN A 195 46.36 -19.03 11.50
N ASP A 196 46.47 -20.35 11.37
CA ASP A 196 47.02 -21.28 12.37
C ASP A 196 45.95 -21.74 13.36
N LEU A 197 45.64 -23.04 13.27
CA LEU A 197 44.73 -23.73 14.19
C LEU A 197 45.33 -23.69 15.60
N ARG A 198 44.75 -22.87 16.48
CA ARG A 198 44.83 -23.09 17.92
C ARG A 198 43.48 -23.57 18.46
N THR A 199 43.45 -24.88 18.66
CA THR A 199 42.61 -25.61 19.60
C THR A 199 42.08 -24.72 20.73
N ILE A 200 40.78 -24.41 20.70
CA ILE A 200 40.05 -23.97 21.88
C ILE A 200 39.51 -25.25 22.52
N GLU A 201 40.11 -25.68 23.61
CA GLU A 201 39.59 -26.81 24.38
C GLU A 201 38.24 -26.48 25.02
N LEU A 202 37.33 -27.43 24.93
CA LEU A 202 36.08 -27.46 25.68
C LEU A 202 36.40 -27.77 27.15
N HIS A 203 36.33 -26.76 28.03
CA HIS A 203 36.32 -27.00 29.47
C HIS A 203 34.89 -26.80 30.02
N PRO A 204 34.22 -27.85 30.51
CA PRO A 204 32.92 -27.73 31.15
C PRO A 204 33.05 -27.40 32.63
N PHE A 205 32.21 -26.48 33.13
CA PHE A 205 31.75 -26.37 34.52
C PHE A 205 30.37 -25.68 34.53
#